data_AF-A0A0Q6S5L1-F1
#
_entry.id   AF-A0A0Q6S5L1-F1
#
_cell.length_a   1.000
_cell.length_b   1.000
_cell.length_c   1.000
_cell.angle_alpha   90.00
_cell.angle_beta   90.00
_cell.angle_gamma   90.00
#
_symmetry.space_group_name_H-M   'P 1'
#
loop_
_entity.id
_entity.type
_entity.pdbx_description
1 polymer ?
#
loop_
_entity_poly.entity_id
_entity_poly.type
_entity_poly.pdbx_seq_one_letter_code
_entity_poly.pdbx_strand_id
1 'polypeptide(L)' 'MLAQKQPSADVSDPIEAALAYHNGDVRATISTLLADCGHLRDQLSVATGCISKGLTRGWTPELERKI' A
#
# COMPACT_ATOMS: atom_id res chain seq x y z
N MET A 1 7.10 24.61 -14.08
CA MET A 1 6.27 23.39 -13.92
C MET A 1 5.51 23.53 -12.62
N LEU A 2 4.18 23.70 -12.69
CA LEU A 2 3.32 23.86 -11.52
C LEU A 2 3.29 22.53 -10.75
N ALA A 3 3.89 22.50 -9.56
CA ALA A 3 3.61 21.44 -8.61
C ALA A 3 2.15 21.60 -8.21
N GLN A 4 1.29 20.71 -8.71
CA GLN A 4 -0.10 20.65 -8.26
C GLN A 4 -0.08 20.43 -6.75
N LYS A 5 -0.47 21.48 -6.00
CA LYS A 5 -0.77 21.35 -4.59
C LYS A 5 -2.00 20.46 -4.52
N GLN A 6 -1.77 19.19 -4.19
CA GLN A 6 -2.85 18.26 -3.89
C GLN A 6 -3.75 18.94 -2.87
N PRO A 7 -5.07 19.07 -3.12
CA PRO A 7 -5.96 19.62 -2.14
C PRO A 7 -5.83 18.75 -0.89
N SER A 8 -5.56 19.40 0.24
CA SER A 8 -5.62 18.78 1.56
C SER A 8 -7.05 18.32 1.76
N ALA A 9 -7.36 17.12 1.28
CA ALA A 9 -8.58 16.42 1.65
C ALA A 9 -8.56 16.34 3.17
N ASP A 10 -9.69 16.67 3.78
CA ASP A 10 -9.99 16.38 5.17
C ASP A 10 -9.28 15.10 5.59
N VAL A 11 -8.54 15.15 6.70
CA VAL A 11 -7.92 13.95 7.29
C VAL A 11 -9.06 13.11 7.86
N SER A 12 -9.85 12.52 6.97
CA SER A 12 -10.69 11.38 7.29
C SER A 12 -9.76 10.35 7.88
N ASP A 13 -10.11 9.88 9.08
CA ASP A 13 -9.48 8.70 9.66
C ASP A 13 -9.38 7.64 8.56
N PRO A 14 -8.18 7.12 8.23
CA PRO A 14 -8.00 6.12 7.19
C PRO A 14 -8.87 4.89 7.40
N ILE A 15 -9.22 4.57 8.65
CA ILE A 15 -10.12 3.47 8.99
C ILE A 15 -11.54 3.81 8.55
N GLU A 16 -12.03 5.02 8.86
CA GLU A 16 -13.35 5.48 8.43
C GLU A 16 -13.46 5.56 6.91
N ALA A 17 -12.39 6.00 6.23
CA ALA A 17 -12.35 6.02 4.77
C ALA A 17 -12.42 4.60 4.18
N ALA A 18 -11.71 3.63 4.77
CA ALA A 18 -11.75 2.25 4.34
C ALA A 18 -13.12 1.60 4.60
N LEU A 19 -13.73 1.87 5.75
CA LEU A 19 -15.07 1.39 6.09
C LEU A 19 -16.14 1.99 5.18
N ALA A 20 -16.05 3.29 4.86
CA ALA A 20 -16.99 3.97 3.96
C ALA A 20 -17.04 3.33 2.57
N TYR A 21 -15.91 2.79 2.08
CA TYR A 21 -15.85 2.07 0.80
C TYR A 21 -16.78 0.85 0.75
N HIS A 22 -17.04 0.22 1.89
CA HIS A 22 -17.99 -0.89 2.02
C HIS A 22 -19.21 -0.54 2.88
N ASN A 23 -19.62 0.74 2.92
CA ASN A 23 -20.80 1.19 3.67
C ASN A 23 -20.78 0.79 5.16
N GLY A 24 -19.60 0.71 5.77
CA GLY A 24 -19.41 0.28 7.16
C GLY A 24 -19.32 -1.24 7.36
N ASP A 25 -19.37 -2.06 6.31
CA ASP A 25 -19.16 -3.50 6.44
C ASP A 25 -17.69 -3.82 6.73
N VAL A 26 -17.43 -4.13 8.00
CA VAL A 26 -16.11 -4.47 8.53
C VAL A 26 -15.54 -5.72 7.86
N ARG A 27 -16.36 -6.74 7.59
CA ARG A 27 -15.88 -8.00 7.00
C ARG A 27 -15.49 -7.81 5.55
N ALA A 28 -16.29 -7.10 4.78
CA ALA A 28 -15.97 -6.76 3.40
C ALA A 28 -14.70 -5.89 3.34
N THR A 29 -14.57 -4.90 4.22
CA THR A 29 -13.39 -4.04 4.32
C THR A 29 -12.12 -4.82 4.63
N ILE A 30 -12.14 -5.68 5.65
CA ILE A 30 -10.98 -6.51 6.00
C ILE A 30 -10.64 -7.48 4.86
N SER A 31 -11.65 -8.07 4.22
CA SER A 31 -11.43 -8.96 3.07
C SER A 31 -10.71 -8.25 1.93
N THR A 32 -11.12 -7.03 1.59
CA THR A 32 -10.47 -6.20 0.57
C THR A 32 -9.05 -5.85 0.97
N LEU A 33 -8.82 -5.38 2.20
CA LEU A 33 -7.48 -5.04 2.70
C LEU A 33 -6.53 -6.25 2.65
N LEU A 34 -7.01 -7.45 3.01
CA LEU A 34 -6.21 -8.67 2.93
C LEU A 34 -5.87 -9.03 1.47
N ALA A 35 -6.82 -8.85 0.54
CA ALA A 35 -6.58 -9.06 -0.88
C ALA A 35 -5.57 -8.06 -1.45
N ASP A 36 -5.69 -6.78 -1.10
CA ASP A 36 -4.76 -5.73 -1.52
C ASP A 36 -3.36 -5.97 -0.96
N CYS A 37 -3.26 -6.37 0.31
CA CYS A 37 -1.99 -6.80 0.89
C CYS A 37 -1.40 -7.99 0.13
N GLY A 38 -2.20 -9.00 -0.23
CA GLY A 38 -1.75 -10.12 -1.06
C GLY A 38 -1.17 -9.65 -2.40
N HIS A 39 -1.92 -8.81 -3.11
CA HIS A 39 -1.51 -8.25 -4.39
C HIS A 39 -0.19 -7.44 -4.28
N LEU A 40 -0.04 -6.62 -3.24
CA LEU A 40 1.17 -5.84 -3.02
C LEU A 40 2.38 -6.73 -2.70
N ARG A 41 2.18 -7.83 -1.95
CA ARG A 41 3.24 -8.82 -1.69
C ARG A 41 3.71 -9.49 -2.98
N ASP A 42 2.78 -9.84 -3.88
CA ASP A 42 3.12 -10.42 -5.18
C ASP A 42 3.90 -9.44 -6.05
N GLN A 43 3.45 -8.18 -6.13
CA GLN A 43 4.19 -7.13 -6.85
C GLN A 43 5.60 -6.92 -6.27
N LEU A 44 5.73 -6.93 -4.94
CA LEU A 44 7.02 -6.78 -4.28
C LEU A 44 7.97 -7.94 -4.60
N SER A 45 7.45 -9.17 -4.65
CA SER A 45 8.23 -10.36 -5.05
C SER A 45 8.78 -10.22 -6.46
N VAL A 46 7.93 -9.82 -7.41
CA VAL A 46 8.32 -9.58 -8.80
C VAL A 46 9.37 -8.47 -8.88
N ALA A 47 9.12 -7.33 -8.22
CA ALA A 47 10.04 -6.21 -8.23
C ALA A 47 11.41 -6.59 -7.63
N THR A 48 11.43 -7.37 -6.55
CA THR A 48 12.66 -7.85 -5.91
C THR A 48 13.51 -8.70 -6.87
N GLY A 49 12.88 -9.54 -7.70
CA GLY A 49 13.58 -10.32 -8.72
C GLY A 49 14.12 -9.48 -9.89
N CYS A 50 13.49 -8.34 -10.20
CA CYS A 50 13.88 -7.45 -11.29
C CYS A 50 14.91 -6.37 -10.89
N ILE A 51 14.99 -6.03 -9.60
CA ILE A 51 15.90 -4.99 -9.10
C ILE A 51 17.35 -5.47 -9.18
N SER A 52 18.19 -4.71 -9.89
CA SER A 52 19.64 -4.95 -9.89
C SER A 52 20.31 -4.39 -8.64
N LYS A 53 21.37 -5.06 -8.15
CA LYS A 53 22.21 -4.58 -7.04
C LYS A 53 22.79 -3.18 -7.28
N GLY A 54 22.98 -2.79 -8.55
CA GLY A 54 23.50 -1.47 -8.92
C GLY A 54 22.49 -0.35 -8.70
N LEU A 55 21.22 -0.58 -9.02
CA LEU A 55 20.16 0.43 -8.90
C LEU A 55 19.82 0.74 -7.43
N THR A 56 19.74 -0.29 -6.58
CA THR A 56 19.42 -0.12 -5.14
C THR A 56 20.65 -0.12 -4.24
N ARG A 57 21.86 -0.17 -4.81
CA ARG A 57 23.13 -0.27 -4.06
C ARG A 57 23.14 -1.43 -3.04
N GLY A 58 22.52 -2.55 -3.42
CA GLY A 58 22.42 -3.75 -2.59
C GLY A 58 21.29 -3.74 -1.55
N TRP A 59 20.51 -2.65 -1.43
CA TRP A 59 19.30 -2.67 -0.61
C TRP A 59 18.23 -3.56 -1.27
N THR A 60 17.55 -4.35 -0.44
CA THR A 60 16.47 -5.27 -0.84
C THR A 60 15.28 -5.01 0.09
N PRO A 61 14.06 -4.88 -0.44
CA PRO A 61 12.88 -4.69 0.40
C PRO A 61 12.61 -5.94 1.26
N GLU A 62 12.08 -5.71 2.45
CA GLU A 62 11.65 -6.78 3.35
C GLU A 62 10.12 -6.86 3.37
N LEU A 63 9.58 -8.07 3.22
CA LEU A 63 8.14 -8.32 3.17
C LEU A 63 7.46 -8.04 4.52
N GLU A 64 8.11 -8.45 5.60
CA GLU A 64 7.56 -8.41 6.94
C GLU A 64 8.10 -7.21 7.72
N ARG A 65 7.24 -6.61 8.53
CA ARG A 65 7.65 -5.55 9.45
C ARG A 65 8.43 -6.16 10.62
N LYS A 66 9.59 -5.59 10.95
CA LYS A 66 10.29 -5.86 12.23
C LYS A 66 9.53 -5.15 13.34
N ILE A 67 9.03 -5.92 14.31
CA ILE A 67 8.33 -5.42 15.49
C ILE A 67 9.34 -5.15 16.60
#